data_AF-A0A9Q3BHW1-F1
#
_entry.id   AF-A0A9Q3BHW1-F1
#
_cell.length_a   1.000
_cell.length_b   1.000
_cell.length_c   1.000
_cell.angle_alpha   90.00
_cell.angle_beta   90.00
_cell.angle_gamma   90.00
#
_symmetry.space_group_name_H-M   'P 1'
#
loop_
_entity.id
_entity.type
_entity.pdbx_description
1 polymer ?
#
loop_
_entity_poly.entity_id
_entity_poly.type
_entity_poly.pdbx_seq_one_letter_code
_entity_poly.pdbx_strand_id
1 'polypeptide(L)'
;MFSFLIKNTFGQYWIKNNDLVSFTTAAWTSLNVTAYLAVTGNLINKEFNIVETLLGLIPIEDPQSGADIAKCFMSIIKQYTHDIKKFSITTDNAIFNTQIAQEIEAINPEFSSKSQAIGCMAHTPHLDTHDGINALARNGTSTSTINKNISKEACPIDIVSLVYPPDGIEINYSLIIL
;
A
#
# COMPACT_ATOMS: atom_id res chain seq x y z
N MET A 1 -24.98 15.09 -3.90
CA MET A 1 -23.75 14.33 -3.63
C MET A 1 -22.94 15.09 -2.58
N PHE A 2 -22.99 14.65 -1.31
CA PHE A 2 -22.23 15.29 -0.23
C PHE A 2 -20.80 14.77 -0.25
N SER A 3 -19.91 15.44 -0.98
CA SER A 3 -18.47 15.28 -0.82
C SER A 3 -18.07 15.95 0.50
N PHE A 4 -17.68 15.16 1.49
CA PHE A 4 -17.12 15.69 2.74
C PHE A 4 -15.61 15.90 2.55
N LEU A 5 -15.26 16.97 1.83
CA LEU A 5 -13.92 17.53 1.97
C LEU A 5 -13.80 18.05 3.40
N ILE A 6 -13.06 17.31 4.23
CA ILE A 6 -12.82 17.69 5.63
C ILE A 6 -12.09 19.03 5.57
N LYS A 7 -12.67 20.13 6.04
CA LYS A 7 -12.00 21.44 6.03
C LYS A 7 -11.02 21.55 7.21
N ASN A 8 -9.89 20.84 7.15
CA ASN A 8 -8.78 21.06 8.09
C ASN A 8 -7.80 22.09 7.49
N THR A 9 -7.96 23.36 7.86
CA THR A 9 -7.32 24.48 7.16
C THR A 9 -5.80 24.55 7.33
N PHE A 10 -5.24 24.04 8.43
CA PHE A 10 -3.80 24.15 8.67
C PHE A 10 -2.99 23.11 7.88
N GLY A 11 -3.29 21.82 8.02
CA GLY A 11 -2.59 20.78 7.26
C GLY A 11 -2.75 20.95 5.75
N GLN A 12 -3.94 21.33 5.30
CA GLN A 12 -4.20 21.57 3.87
C GLN A 12 -3.42 22.76 3.31
N TYR A 13 -3.19 23.79 4.12
CA TYR A 13 -2.33 24.90 3.71
C TYR A 13 -0.90 24.41 3.45
N TRP A 14 -0.35 23.56 4.32
CA TRP A 14 0.99 23.02 4.11
C TRP A 14 1.05 22.16 2.85
N ILE A 15 0.10 21.25 2.68
CA ILE A 15 0.04 20.42 1.47
C ILE A 15 -0.06 21.29 0.20
N LYS A 16 -0.84 22.37 0.24
CA LYS A 16 -1.03 23.28 -0.90
C LYS A 16 0.19 24.11 -1.28
N ASN A 17 1.05 24.42 -0.32
CA ASN A 17 2.18 25.33 -0.50
C ASN A 17 3.54 24.61 -0.53
N ASN A 18 3.56 23.29 -0.73
CA ASN A 18 4.79 22.51 -0.84
C ASN A 18 4.77 21.62 -2.09
N ASP A 19 5.93 21.52 -2.75
CA ASP A 19 6.09 20.75 -3.99
C ASP A 19 6.38 19.26 -3.73
N LEU A 20 6.78 18.89 -2.50
CA LEU A 20 7.12 17.53 -2.11
C LEU A 20 6.06 16.99 -1.15
N VAL A 21 5.13 16.23 -1.69
CA VAL A 21 4.02 15.64 -0.94
C VAL A 21 3.92 14.16 -1.28
N SER A 22 3.76 13.32 -0.26
CA SER A 22 3.37 11.92 -0.41
C SER A 22 1.90 11.76 -0.05
N PHE A 23 1.16 11.00 -0.83
CA PHE A 23 -0.25 10.71 -0.54
C PHE A 23 -0.40 9.27 -0.07
N THR A 24 -1.19 9.07 0.97
CA THR A 24 -1.66 7.74 1.36
C THR A 24 -3.12 7.60 0.94
N THR A 25 -3.47 6.47 0.34
CA THR A 25 -4.84 6.19 -0.08
C THR A 25 -5.28 4.82 0.38
N ALA A 26 -6.51 4.75 0.87
CA ALA A 26 -7.17 3.51 1.25
C ALA A 26 -8.57 3.51 0.65
N ALA A 27 -8.89 2.42 -0.05
CA ALA A 27 -10.23 2.16 -0.55
C ALA A 27 -10.80 0.94 0.17
N TRP A 28 -12.01 1.06 0.71
CA TRP A 28 -12.67 -0.06 1.38
C TRP A 28 -14.18 -0.03 1.12
N THR A 29 -14.80 -1.21 1.21
CA THR A 29 -16.26 -1.33 1.23
C THR A 29 -16.71 -1.50 2.67
N SER A 30 -17.58 -0.62 3.13
CA SER A 30 -18.15 -0.70 4.48
C SER A 30 -19.23 -1.77 4.57
N LEU A 31 -19.65 -2.11 5.79
CA LEU A 31 -20.67 -3.13 6.05
C LEU A 31 -22.04 -2.81 5.43
N ASN A 32 -22.33 -1.52 5.16
CA ASN A 32 -23.55 -1.10 4.48
C ASN A 32 -23.40 -1.09 2.94
N VAL A 33 -22.36 -1.74 2.41
CA VAL A 33 -22.05 -1.88 0.98
C VAL A 33 -21.64 -0.56 0.31
N THR A 34 -21.47 0.52 1.07
CA THR A 34 -20.92 1.76 0.52
C THR A 34 -19.41 1.66 0.46
N ALA A 35 -18.83 1.91 -0.72
CA ALA A 35 -17.40 2.04 -0.89
C ALA A 35 -16.93 3.44 -0.52
N TYR A 36 -15.73 3.54 0.04
CA TYR A 36 -15.11 4.80 0.42
C TYR A 36 -13.68 4.87 -0.10
N LEU A 37 -13.27 6.09 -0.43
CA LEU A 37 -11.88 6.45 -0.67
C LEU A 37 -11.46 7.48 0.37
N ALA A 38 -10.44 7.14 1.15
CA ALA A 38 -9.72 8.12 1.97
C ALA A 38 -8.40 8.49 1.29
N VAL A 39 -8.11 9.79 1.25
CA VAL A 39 -6.83 10.33 0.78
C VAL A 39 -6.25 11.23 1.84
N THR A 40 -5.03 10.93 2.27
CA THR A 40 -4.26 11.73 3.23
C THR A 40 -3.01 12.25 2.54
N GLY A 41 -2.71 13.53 2.74
CA GLY A 41 -1.45 14.15 2.31
C GLY A 41 -0.45 14.16 3.45
N ASN A 42 0.80 13.84 3.13
CA ASN A 42 1.90 13.72 4.07
C ASN A 42 3.11 14.49 3.54
N LEU A 43 3.75 15.29 4.38
CA LEU A 43 5.02 15.94 4.06
C LEU A 43 5.91 16.03 5.30
N ILE A 44 7.18 16.33 5.07
CA ILE A 44 8.14 16.69 6.11
C ILE A 44 8.40 18.19 6.00
N ASN A 45 8.14 18.94 7.07
CA ASN A 45 8.37 20.38 7.07
C ASN A 45 9.86 20.73 7.26
N LYS A 46 10.18 22.03 7.21
CA LYS A 46 11.57 22.51 7.32
C LYS A 46 12.21 22.20 8.67
N GLU A 47 11.39 21.98 9.69
CA GLU A 47 11.78 21.60 11.04
C GLU A 47 11.83 20.08 11.23
N PHE A 48 11.77 19.28 10.15
CA PHE A 48 11.77 17.82 10.16
C PHE A 48 10.59 17.17 10.89
N ASN A 49 9.48 17.91 11.06
CA ASN A 49 8.24 17.35 11.60
C ASN A 49 7.37 16.78 10.47
N ILE A 50 6.75 15.64 10.73
CA ILE A 50 5.74 15.06 9.85
C ILE A 50 4.47 15.90 9.96
N VAL A 51 3.96 16.33 8.81
CA VAL A 51 2.65 16.96 8.68
C VAL A 51 1.77 16.03 7.88
N GLU A 52 0.73 15.52 8.52
CA GLU A 52 -0.28 14.66 7.90
C GLU A 52 -1.66 15.32 7.95
N THR A 53 -2.44 15.16 6.89
CA THR A 53 -3.80 15.68 6.87
C THR A 53 -4.72 14.89 5.96
N LEU A 54 -5.93 14.60 6.43
CA LEU A 54 -6.98 14.01 5.60
C LEU A 54 -7.47 15.06 4.60
N LEU A 55 -7.28 14.77 3.31
CA LEU A 55 -7.66 15.64 2.19
C LEU A 55 -9.08 15.36 1.70
N GLY A 56 -9.49 14.10 1.76
CA GLY A 56 -10.82 13.67 1.34
C GLY A 56 -11.19 12.32 1.94
N LEU A 57 -12.46 12.20 2.32
CA LEU A 57 -13.12 10.94 2.61
C LEU A 57 -14.42 10.92 1.79
N ILE A 58 -14.40 10.23 0.67
CA ILE A 58 -15.47 10.33 -0.34
C ILE A 58 -16.14 8.97 -0.49
N PRO A 59 -17.48 8.88 -0.38
CA PRO A 59 -18.20 7.69 -0.77
C PRO A 59 -18.12 7.52 -2.30
N ILE A 60 -17.77 6.33 -2.75
CA ILE A 60 -17.78 5.96 -4.16
C ILE A 60 -19.11 5.26 -4.42
N GLU A 61 -20.01 5.94 -5.15
CA GLU A 61 -21.38 5.47 -5.36
C GLU A 61 -21.45 4.15 -6.15
N ASP A 62 -20.45 3.87 -7.00
CA ASP A 62 -20.27 2.58 -7.69
C ASP A 62 -18.78 2.38 -8.11
N PRO A 63 -17.91 1.75 -7.29
CA PRO A 63 -16.54 1.46 -7.72
C PRO A 63 -16.54 0.32 -8.74
N GLN A 64 -16.76 0.63 -10.01
CA GLN A 64 -16.79 -0.38 -11.07
C GLN A 64 -15.37 -0.79 -11.51
N SER A 65 -14.35 0.00 -11.19
CA SER A 65 -12.96 -0.27 -11.60
C SER A 65 -11.91 0.51 -10.78
N GLY A 66 -10.65 0.06 -10.83
CA GLY A 66 -9.50 0.84 -10.33
C GLY A 66 -9.37 2.22 -11.00
N ALA A 67 -9.86 2.37 -12.25
CA ALA A 67 -9.86 3.63 -12.98
C ALA A 67 -10.79 4.68 -12.35
N ASP A 68 -11.94 4.27 -11.81
CA ASP A 68 -12.88 5.19 -11.15
C ASP A 68 -12.30 5.72 -9.84
N ILE A 69 -11.61 4.84 -9.10
CA ILE A 69 -10.89 5.23 -7.88
C ILE A 69 -9.74 6.17 -8.21
N ALA A 70 -8.96 5.88 -9.27
CA ALA A 70 -7.88 6.75 -9.73
C ALA A 70 -8.38 8.14 -10.14
N LYS A 71 -9.50 8.23 -10.88
CA LYS A 71 -10.12 9.52 -11.22
C LYS A 71 -10.56 10.29 -9.97
N CYS A 72 -11.17 9.61 -9.01
CA CYS A 72 -11.59 10.21 -7.74
C CYS A 72 -10.38 10.75 -6.97
N PHE A 73 -9.32 9.93 -6.82
CA PHE A 73 -8.04 10.32 -6.23
C PHE A 73 -7.45 11.56 -6.92
N MET A 74 -7.35 11.54 -8.25
CA MET A 74 -6.84 12.65 -9.04
C MET A 74 -7.66 13.94 -8.86
N SER A 75 -8.99 13.82 -8.70
CA SER A 75 -9.87 14.96 -8.45
C SER A 75 -9.65 15.60 -7.07
N ILE A 76 -9.26 14.79 -6.07
CA ILE A 76 -8.93 15.28 -4.73
C ILE A 76 -7.58 16.01 -4.79
N ILE A 77 -6.52 15.36 -5.28
CA ILE A 77 -5.17 15.93 -5.21
C ILE A 77 -5.04 17.21 -6.05
N LYS A 78 -5.75 17.32 -7.18
CA LYS A 78 -5.75 18.55 -8.03
C LYS A 78 -6.24 19.80 -7.30
N GLN A 79 -6.93 19.67 -6.17
CA GLN A 79 -7.33 20.80 -5.34
C GLN A 79 -6.19 21.29 -4.42
N TYR A 80 -5.20 20.45 -4.19
CA TYR A 80 -4.14 20.65 -3.20
C TYR A 80 -2.73 20.61 -3.77
N THR A 81 -2.50 20.17 -5.00
CA THR A 81 -1.19 20.30 -5.66
C THR A 81 -1.35 20.84 -7.07
N HIS A 82 -0.44 21.75 -7.44
CA HIS A 82 -0.34 22.30 -8.78
C HIS A 82 0.75 21.58 -9.60
N ASP A 83 1.70 20.93 -8.91
CA ASP A 83 2.79 20.17 -9.51
C ASP A 83 2.55 18.67 -9.32
N ILE A 84 1.74 18.11 -10.22
CA ILE A 84 1.34 16.70 -10.26
C ILE A 84 2.58 15.80 -10.60
N LYS A 85 3.76 16.38 -10.81
CA LYS A 85 4.99 15.67 -11.19
C LYS A 85 5.76 15.09 -10.00
N LYS A 86 5.52 15.58 -8.79
CA LYS A 86 6.38 15.34 -7.62
C LYS A 86 5.63 14.78 -6.42
N PHE A 87 4.81 13.77 -6.65
CA PHE A 87 4.23 13.02 -5.54
C PHE A 87 4.52 11.54 -5.62
N SER A 88 4.51 10.89 -4.46
CA SER A 88 4.40 9.45 -4.34
C SER A 88 3.04 9.09 -3.78
N ILE A 89 2.61 7.86 -4.02
CA ILE A 89 1.42 7.28 -3.42
C ILE A 89 1.81 6.06 -2.60
N THR A 90 1.18 5.91 -1.45
CA THR A 90 1.20 4.67 -0.68
C THR A 90 -0.21 4.11 -0.65
N THR A 91 -0.35 2.88 -1.14
CA THR A 91 -1.63 2.17 -1.20
C THR A 91 -1.54 0.93 -0.33
N ASP A 92 -2.67 0.38 0.13
CA ASP A 92 -2.61 -0.99 0.62
C ASP A 92 -2.21 -1.97 -0.51
N ASN A 93 -1.78 -3.17 -0.12
CA ASN A 93 -1.29 -4.19 -1.06
C ASN A 93 -2.43 -5.02 -1.68
N ALA A 94 -3.66 -4.50 -1.72
CA ALA A 94 -4.76 -5.17 -2.43
C ALA A 94 -4.65 -4.92 -3.94
N ILE A 95 -5.15 -5.88 -4.73
CA ILE A 95 -5.08 -5.86 -6.20
C ILE A 95 -5.66 -4.56 -6.77
N PHE A 96 -6.85 -4.14 -6.31
CA PHE A 96 -7.48 -2.90 -6.76
C PHE A 96 -6.65 -1.66 -6.42
N ASN A 97 -6.02 -1.66 -5.25
CA ASN A 97 -5.21 -0.53 -4.79
C ASN A 97 -3.87 -0.43 -5.54
N THR A 98 -3.32 -1.56 -5.98
CA THR A 98 -2.17 -1.60 -6.90
C THR A 98 -2.55 -1.12 -8.31
N GLN A 99 -3.76 -1.46 -8.79
CA GLN A 99 -4.27 -0.98 -10.08
C GLN A 99 -4.43 0.54 -10.13
N ILE A 100 -4.79 1.19 -9.01
CA ILE A 100 -4.89 2.66 -8.93
C ILE A 100 -3.60 3.34 -9.41
N ALA A 101 -2.43 2.81 -9.06
CA ALA A 101 -1.15 3.39 -9.48
C ALA A 101 -0.99 3.38 -11.01
N GLN A 102 -1.35 2.28 -11.66
CA GLN A 102 -1.27 2.14 -13.12
C GLN A 102 -2.27 3.06 -13.83
N GLU A 103 -3.48 3.17 -13.28
CA GLU A 103 -4.51 4.07 -13.79
C GLU A 103 -4.14 5.55 -13.60
N ILE A 104 -3.45 5.89 -12.50
CA ILE A 104 -2.90 7.23 -12.30
C ILE A 104 -1.82 7.53 -13.35
N GLU A 105 -0.91 6.60 -13.63
CA GLU A 105 0.11 6.75 -14.68
C GLU A 105 -0.53 6.95 -16.07
N ALA A 106 -1.64 6.27 -16.36
CA ALA A 106 -2.40 6.48 -17.59
C ALA A 106 -3.04 7.89 -17.67
N ILE A 107 -3.50 8.45 -16.55
CA ILE A 107 -4.10 9.80 -16.47
C ILE A 107 -3.02 10.89 -16.43
N ASN A 108 -1.87 10.60 -15.83
CA ASN A 108 -0.75 11.50 -15.62
C ASN A 108 0.56 10.80 -15.97
N PRO A 109 1.00 10.85 -17.25
CA PRO A 109 2.19 10.14 -17.73
C PRO A 109 3.52 10.58 -17.06
N GLU A 110 3.51 11.67 -16.31
CA GLU A 110 4.67 12.14 -15.54
C GLU A 110 4.81 11.41 -14.20
N PHE A 111 3.77 10.70 -13.75
CA PHE A 111 3.82 9.80 -12.60
C PHE A 111 4.19 8.39 -13.08
N SER A 112 5.22 7.79 -12.48
CA SER A 112 5.56 6.39 -12.74
C SER A 112 5.08 5.48 -11.62
N SER A 113 4.17 4.56 -11.94
CA SER A 113 3.67 3.57 -10.97
C SER A 113 4.78 2.70 -10.37
N LYS A 114 5.89 2.51 -11.09
CA LYS A 114 7.02 1.68 -10.65
C LYS A 114 7.90 2.32 -9.58
N SER A 115 8.09 3.63 -9.63
CA SER A 115 9.02 4.35 -8.74
C SER A 115 8.31 5.24 -7.73
N GLN A 116 7.05 5.61 -7.99
CA GLN A 116 6.29 6.55 -7.15
C GLN A 116 5.10 5.89 -6.45
N ALA A 117 4.80 4.61 -6.69
CA ALA A 117 3.84 3.86 -5.89
C ALA A 117 4.57 2.90 -4.94
N ILE A 118 4.20 2.95 -3.66
CA ILE A 118 4.77 2.13 -2.60
C ILE A 118 3.64 1.34 -1.94
N GLY A 119 3.88 0.05 -1.70
CA GLY A 119 2.94 -0.78 -0.96
C GLY A 119 2.90 -0.44 0.53
N CYS A 120 1.79 -0.74 1.19
CA CYS A 120 1.66 -0.52 2.62
C CYS A 120 2.51 -1.53 3.40
N MET A 121 3.54 -1.04 4.08
CA MET A 121 4.42 -1.89 4.90
C MET A 121 3.64 -2.63 6.00
N ALA A 122 2.59 -2.04 6.56
CA ALA A 122 1.78 -2.71 7.59
C ALA A 122 0.97 -3.90 7.03
N HIS A 123 0.65 -3.90 5.73
CA HIS A 123 -0.06 -5.00 5.11
C HIS A 123 0.85 -6.18 4.80
N THR A 124 2.15 -5.96 4.59
CA THR A 124 3.09 -7.04 4.24
C THR A 124 3.13 -8.14 5.32
N PRO A 125 3.39 -7.85 6.62
CA PRO A 125 3.38 -8.89 7.65
C PRO A 125 2.03 -9.59 7.81
N HIS A 126 0.92 -8.87 7.56
CA HIS A 126 -0.42 -9.44 7.63
C HIS A 126 -0.65 -10.48 6.53
N LEU A 127 -0.25 -10.16 5.29
CA LEU A 127 -0.34 -11.07 4.15
C LEU A 127 0.59 -12.28 4.35
N ASP A 128 1.82 -12.06 4.80
CA ASP A 128 2.78 -13.15 5.08
C ASP A 128 2.22 -14.12 6.15
N THR A 129 1.62 -13.57 7.20
CA THR A 129 0.98 -14.39 8.25
C THR A 129 -0.20 -15.18 7.70
N HIS A 130 -1.05 -14.55 6.87
CA HIS A 130 -2.20 -15.20 6.25
C HIS A 130 -1.78 -16.37 5.35
N ASP A 131 -0.77 -16.14 4.50
CA ASP A 131 -0.22 -17.17 3.61
C ASP A 131 0.45 -18.30 4.39
N GLY A 132 1.18 -17.97 5.46
CA GLY A 132 1.76 -18.95 6.38
C GLY A 132 0.72 -19.86 7.03
N ILE A 133 -0.37 -19.29 7.56
CA ILE A 133 -1.48 -20.06 8.15
C ILE A 133 -2.14 -20.96 7.10
N ASN A 134 -2.38 -20.44 5.89
CA ASN A 134 -2.97 -21.21 4.80
C ASN A 134 -2.09 -22.39 4.36
N ALA A 135 -0.78 -22.20 4.31
CA ALA A 135 0.17 -23.27 4.00
C ALA A 135 0.13 -24.39 5.06
N LEU A 136 0.10 -24.02 6.34
CA LEU A 136 -0.01 -24.98 7.45
C LEU A 136 -1.35 -25.73 7.44
N ALA A 137 -2.46 -25.02 7.20
CA ALA A 137 -3.79 -25.62 7.15
C ALA A 137 -3.90 -26.67 6.02
N ARG A 138 -3.32 -26.40 4.84
CA ARG A 138 -3.30 -27.35 3.70
C ARG A 138 -2.47 -28.61 3.99
N ASN A 139 -1.41 -28.48 4.79
CA ASN A 139 -0.56 -29.59 5.21
C ASN A 139 -1.23 -30.46 6.29
N GLY A 140 -2.15 -29.91 7.09
CA GLY A 140 -2.94 -30.66 8.06
C GLY A 140 -4.04 -31.54 7.45
N THR A 141 -4.53 -31.20 6.26
CA THR A 141 -5.63 -31.91 5.57
C THR A 141 -5.17 -33.05 4.64
N SER A 142 -3.87 -33.28 4.49
CA SER A 142 -3.32 -34.35 3.66
C SER A 142 -2.78 -35.52 4.50
N THR A 143 -3.60 -36.05 5.42
CA THR A 143 -3.34 -37.34 6.08
C THR A 143 -4.43 -38.36 5.79
N SER A 144 -4.90 -38.41 4.55
CA SER A 144 -5.44 -39.65 3.98
C SER A 144 -4.81 -39.90 2.62
N THR A 145 -3.82 -40.80 2.63
CA THR A 145 -3.31 -41.53 1.48
C THR A 145 -2.40 -40.75 0.53
N ILE A 146 -1.09 -40.79 0.77
CA ILE A 146 -0.06 -41.11 -0.25
C ILE A 146 1.17 -41.64 0.49
N ASN A 147 1.33 -42.96 0.48
CA ASN A 147 2.62 -43.60 0.65
C ASN A 147 3.42 -43.28 -0.62
N LYS A 148 4.27 -42.25 -0.59
CA LYS A 148 5.36 -42.13 -1.55
C LYS A 148 6.63 -41.83 -0.78
N ASN A 149 7.53 -42.81 -0.82
CA ASN A 149 8.95 -42.65 -0.53
C ASN A 149 9.47 -41.47 -1.36
N ILE A 150 9.65 -40.32 -0.73
CA ILE A 150 10.40 -39.19 -1.27
C ILE A 150 11.58 -39.01 -0.33
N SER A 151 12.78 -39.21 -0.90
CA SER A 151 14.06 -38.91 -0.27
C SER A 151 14.01 -37.52 0.37
N LYS A 152 14.44 -37.42 1.62
CA LYS A 152 14.63 -36.16 2.34
C LYS A 152 15.67 -35.30 1.61
N GLU A 153 15.23 -34.52 0.63
CA GLU A 153 15.89 -33.26 0.30
C GLU A 153 15.21 -32.17 1.15
N ALA A 154 16.05 -31.45 1.89
CA ALA A 154 15.64 -30.56 2.97
C ALA A 154 14.69 -29.46 2.48
N CYS A 155 13.62 -29.26 3.24
CA CYS A 155 12.74 -28.11 3.08
C CYS A 155 13.54 -26.83 3.46
N PRO A 156 13.64 -25.79 2.61
CA PRO A 156 14.54 -24.65 2.87
C PRO A 156 14.08 -23.72 4.00
N ILE A 157 12.94 -23.97 4.62
CA ILE A 157 12.40 -23.13 5.70
C ILE A 157 12.12 -24.03 6.90
N ASP A 158 13.13 -24.21 7.74
CA ASP A 158 12.98 -24.80 9.06
C ASP A 158 12.60 -23.68 10.05
N ILE A 159 11.47 -23.83 10.73
CA ILE A 159 10.97 -22.88 11.73
C ILE A 159 11.98 -22.68 12.87
N VAL A 160 12.84 -23.65 13.12
CA VAL A 160 13.91 -23.56 14.11
C VAL A 160 14.86 -22.41 13.78
N SER A 161 15.07 -22.11 12.50
CA SER A 161 15.94 -21.00 12.06
C SER A 161 15.34 -19.61 12.25
N LEU A 162 14.03 -19.50 12.51
CA LEU A 162 13.36 -18.22 12.82
C LEU A 162 13.42 -17.85 14.31
N VAL A 163 13.79 -18.80 15.18
CA VAL A 163 13.82 -18.60 16.64
C VAL A 163 15.21 -18.22 17.14
N TYR A 164 16.25 -18.50 16.35
CA TYR A 164 17.60 -18.04 16.67
C TYR A 164 17.81 -16.59 16.23
N PRO A 165 18.48 -15.75 17.05
CA PRO A 165 18.86 -14.42 16.62
C PRO A 165 19.73 -14.54 15.35
N PRO A 166 19.46 -13.74 14.30
CA PRO A 166 20.32 -13.75 13.13
C PRO A 166 21.73 -13.33 13.54
N ASP A 167 22.70 -14.23 13.38
CA ASP A 167 24.10 -14.04 13.79
C ASP A 167 24.93 -13.28 12.75
N GLY A 168 24.37 -13.07 11.55
CA GLY A 168 24.99 -12.30 10.48
C GLY A 168 26.24 -12.96 9.87
N ILE A 169 26.51 -14.23 10.20
CA ILE A 169 27.72 -14.94 9.76
C ILE A 169 27.65 -15.30 8.26
N GLU A 170 26.45 -15.52 7.73
CA GLU A 170 26.23 -15.86 6.32
C GLU A 170 25.83 -14.67 5.43
N ILE A 171 25.78 -13.45 5.98
CA ILE A 171 25.46 -12.25 5.20
C ILE A 171 26.70 -11.80 4.43
N ASN A 172 26.68 -11.96 3.11
CA ASN A 172 27.70 -11.40 2.24
C ASN A 172 27.50 -9.87 2.10
N TYR A 173 28.23 -9.10 2.91
CA TYR A 173 28.19 -7.63 2.89
C TYR A 173 28.60 -7.01 1.54
N SER A 174 29.23 -7.77 0.64
CA SER A 174 29.59 -7.31 -0.71
C SER A 174 28.39 -7.20 -1.66
N LEU A 175 27.25 -7.81 -1.31
CA LEU A 175 26.00 -7.73 -2.07
C LEU A 175 25.12 -6.54 -1.65
N ILE A 176 25.47 -5.87 -0.54
CA ILE A 176 24.76 -4.70 -0.01
C ILE A 176 25.63 -3.47 -0.32
N ILE A 177 25.68 -3.10 -1.60
CA ILE A 177 26.12 -1.77 -2.01
C ILE A 177 24.94 -1.13 -2.74
N LEU A 178 24.45 -0.03 -2.16
CA LEU A 178 23.38 0.84 -2.67
C LEU A 178 23.78 1.52 -3.99
#